data_AF-A0A094KDE5-F1
#
_entry.id   AF-A0A094KDE5-F1
#
_cell.length_a   1.000
_cell.length_b   1.000
_cell.length_c   1.000
_cell.angle_alpha   90.00
_cell.angle_beta   90.00
_cell.angle_gamma   90.00
#
_symmetry.space_group_name_H-M   'P 1'
#
loop_
_entity.id
_entity.type
_entity.pdbx_description
1 polymer ?
#
loop_
_entity_poly.entity_id
_entity_poly.type
_entity_poly.pdbx_seq_one_letter_code
_entity_poly.pdbx_strand_id
1 'polypeptide(L)'
;YMDSKSSSVAGPSKAPADHAPMKGFVDSMLKDIRASYKSREEQLAGAARGYKKRMKNLVKKHENLLIAYRLQREQIRSLGSSSVDCGPAELHFSITDAELLTNTTRELNRLREDKAKLEMQLQDLQKVVAGCWLSAGVKLGGGGETLTSDRQLGEEGWAEVRKQLRDFARTTQEDLEQERSQLLTRAVMAEGQVSELQEYIDKHLAR
;
A
#
# COMPACT_ATOMS: atom_id res chain seq x y z
N TYR A 1 78.91 -49.64 -40.78
CA TYR A 1 78.72 -49.47 -42.24
C TYR A 1 77.53 -50.32 -42.65
N MET A 2 76.34 -49.70 -42.70
CA MET A 2 75.30 -49.90 -43.71
C MET A 2 74.30 -48.77 -43.46
N ASP A 3 74.48 -47.68 -44.22
CA ASP A 3 73.44 -46.68 -44.47
C ASP A 3 72.32 -47.34 -45.28
N SER A 4 71.07 -47.10 -44.91
CA SER A 4 69.96 -47.08 -45.88
C SER A 4 68.78 -46.26 -45.37
N LYS A 5 68.58 -45.18 -46.12
CA LYS A 5 67.62 -44.09 -46.07
C LYS A 5 66.14 -44.48 -45.92
N SER A 6 65.45 -43.63 -45.16
CA SER A 6 64.07 -43.13 -45.28
C SER A 6 63.07 -43.85 -46.20
N SER A 7 61.94 -44.22 -45.60
CA SER A 7 60.66 -44.23 -46.29
C SER A 7 59.56 -43.82 -45.31
N SER A 8 59.28 -42.51 -45.29
CA SER A 8 58.06 -41.95 -44.71
C SER A 8 56.88 -42.39 -45.58
N VAL A 9 56.38 -43.60 -45.36
CA VAL A 9 55.04 -43.97 -45.83
C VAL A 9 54.07 -43.36 -44.82
N ALA A 10 53.49 -42.24 -45.22
CA ALA A 10 52.25 -41.73 -44.67
C ALA A 10 51.18 -42.81 -44.82
N GLY A 11 51.07 -43.68 -43.82
CA GLY A 11 49.85 -44.45 -43.61
C GLY A 11 48.74 -43.46 -43.29
N PRO A 12 47.58 -43.51 -43.96
CA PRO A 12 46.47 -42.66 -43.59
C PRO A 12 46.05 -43.06 -42.17
N SER A 13 46.29 -42.17 -41.21
CA SER A 13 45.73 -42.25 -39.85
C SER A 13 44.23 -42.43 -39.96
N LYS A 14 43.79 -43.68 -39.83
CA LYS A 14 42.38 -44.04 -39.89
C LYS A 14 41.84 -44.04 -38.46
N ALA A 15 41.44 -42.85 -38.00
CA ALA A 15 40.30 -42.62 -37.10
C ALA A 15 40.13 -41.10 -36.86
N PRO A 16 38.91 -40.56 -36.58
CA PRO A 16 37.64 -41.28 -36.45
C PRO A 16 36.51 -40.58 -37.24
N ALA A 17 36.03 -41.23 -38.32
CA ALA A 17 34.75 -40.89 -38.92
C ALA A 17 33.56 -41.23 -37.98
N ASP A 18 33.82 -41.94 -36.88
CA ASP A 18 32.83 -42.41 -35.89
C ASP A 18 32.39 -41.34 -34.88
N HIS A 19 33.03 -40.17 -34.79
CA HIS A 19 32.60 -39.11 -33.87
C HIS A 19 31.44 -38.27 -34.39
N ALA A 20 31.22 -38.20 -35.70
CA ALA A 20 30.11 -37.47 -36.29
C ALA A 20 28.72 -37.99 -35.85
N PRO A 21 28.44 -39.32 -35.89
CA PRO A 21 27.17 -39.85 -35.39
C PRO A 21 27.03 -39.70 -33.87
N MET A 22 28.12 -39.84 -33.10
CA MET A 22 28.13 -39.63 -31.65
C MET A 22 27.79 -38.18 -31.28
N LYS A 23 28.36 -37.21 -32.02
CA LYS A 23 28.08 -35.78 -31.85
C LYS A 23 26.60 -35.49 -32.13
N GLY A 24 26.05 -36.02 -33.22
CA GLY A 24 24.62 -35.86 -33.54
C GLY A 24 23.70 -36.44 -32.46
N PHE A 25 24.05 -37.59 -31.89
CA PHE A 25 23.33 -38.19 -30.77
C PHE A 25 23.36 -37.31 -29.51
N VAL A 26 24.53 -36.80 -29.12
CA VAL A 26 24.67 -35.89 -27.97
C VAL A 26 23.90 -34.58 -28.22
N ASP A 27 23.97 -34.01 -29.43
CA ASP A 27 23.24 -32.80 -29.81
C ASP A 27 21.72 -33.02 -29.73
N SER A 28 21.23 -34.19 -30.17
CA SER A 28 19.83 -34.59 -30.03
C SER A 28 19.43 -34.72 -28.56
N MET A 29 20.23 -35.40 -27.75
CA MET A 29 19.96 -35.56 -26.31
C MET A 29 19.92 -34.21 -25.59
N LEU A 30 20.87 -33.32 -25.88
CA LEU A 30 20.88 -31.95 -25.32
C LEU A 30 19.69 -31.12 -25.78
N LYS A 31 19.18 -31.36 -26.99
CA LYS A 31 17.96 -30.72 -27.48
C LYS A 31 16.74 -31.24 -26.73
N ASP A 32 16.64 -32.56 -26.54
CA ASP A 32 15.52 -33.19 -25.83
C ASP A 32 15.51 -32.81 -24.34
N ILE A 33 16.67 -32.77 -23.69
CA ILE A 33 16.81 -32.27 -22.32
C ILE A 33 16.30 -30.84 -22.23
N ARG A 34 16.76 -29.94 -23.12
CA ARG A 34 16.29 -28.55 -23.15
C ARG A 34 14.80 -28.44 -23.39
N ALA A 35 14.24 -29.25 -24.29
CA ALA A 35 12.80 -29.28 -24.57
C ALA A 35 12.00 -29.78 -23.35
N SER A 36 12.48 -30.82 -22.67
CA SER A 36 11.87 -31.37 -21.45
C SER A 36 11.83 -30.34 -20.34
N TYR A 37 12.94 -29.63 -20.08
CA TYR A 37 12.98 -28.56 -19.08
C TYR A 37 12.03 -27.41 -19.43
N LYS A 38 12.00 -26.97 -20.68
CA LYS A 38 11.04 -25.93 -21.13
C LYS A 38 9.59 -26.38 -20.92
N SER A 39 9.24 -27.60 -21.30
CA SER A 39 7.89 -28.13 -21.10
C SER A 39 7.51 -28.20 -19.63
N ARG A 40 8.43 -28.65 -18.76
CA ARG A 40 8.20 -28.69 -17.31
C ARG A 40 8.06 -27.29 -16.72
N GLU A 41 8.88 -26.34 -17.15
CA GLU A 41 8.78 -24.95 -16.74
C GLU A 41 7.44 -24.34 -17.14
N GLU A 42 6.99 -24.58 -18.38
CA GLU A 42 5.68 -24.14 -18.86
C GLU A 42 4.53 -24.77 -18.06
N GLN A 43 4.61 -26.05 -17.72
CA GLN A 43 3.62 -26.72 -16.87
C GLN A 43 3.57 -26.10 -15.47
N LEU A 44 4.72 -25.84 -14.84
CA LEU A 44 4.80 -25.20 -13.52
C LEU A 44 4.28 -23.77 -13.57
N ALA A 45 4.67 -23.00 -14.59
CA ALA A 45 4.18 -21.63 -14.80
C ALA A 45 2.67 -21.63 -15.05
N GLY A 46 2.15 -22.60 -15.82
CA GLY A 46 0.73 -22.78 -16.07
C GLY A 46 -0.05 -23.11 -14.79
N ALA A 47 0.45 -24.05 -14.00
CA ALA A 47 -0.14 -24.42 -12.71
C ALA A 47 -0.16 -23.24 -11.73
N ALA A 48 0.94 -22.49 -11.63
CA ALA A 48 1.05 -21.30 -10.80
C ALA A 48 0.07 -20.20 -11.24
N ARG A 49 -0.02 -19.91 -12.55
CA ARG A 49 -1.01 -18.96 -13.10
C ARG A 49 -2.45 -19.43 -12.83
N GLY A 50 -2.70 -20.73 -12.97
CA GLY A 50 -4.00 -21.35 -12.68
C GLY A 50 -4.39 -21.24 -11.21
N TYR A 51 -3.46 -21.49 -10.29
CA TYR A 51 -3.67 -21.30 -8.85
C TYR A 51 -3.99 -19.84 -8.52
N LYS A 52 -3.17 -18.90 -9.02
CA LYS A 52 -3.42 -17.45 -8.86
C LYS A 52 -4.79 -17.02 -9.38
N LYS A 53 -5.24 -17.57 -10.52
CA LYS A 53 -6.58 -17.29 -11.07
C LYS A 53 -7.69 -17.83 -10.16
N ARG A 54 -7.55 -19.08 -9.67
CA ARG A 54 -8.51 -19.68 -8.74
C ARG A 54 -8.59 -18.90 -7.42
N MET A 55 -7.45 -18.49 -6.87
CA MET A 55 -7.38 -17.64 -5.68
C MET A 55 -8.14 -16.32 -5.86
N LYS A 56 -7.89 -15.60 -6.96
CA LYS A 56 -8.63 -14.35 -7.26
C LYS A 56 -10.14 -14.58 -7.37
N ASN A 57 -10.55 -15.69 -7.98
CA ASN A 57 -11.98 -16.02 -8.08
C ASN A 57 -12.60 -16.37 -6.73
N LEU A 58 -11.85 -17.02 -5.83
CA LEU A 58 -12.30 -17.34 -4.48
C LEU A 58 -12.58 -16.06 -3.68
N VAL A 59 -11.66 -15.08 -3.72
CA VAL A 59 -11.84 -13.78 -3.05
C VAL A 59 -13.09 -13.07 -3.57
N LYS A 60 -13.28 -13.00 -4.89
CA LYS A 60 -14.49 -12.40 -5.48
C LYS A 60 -15.78 -13.07 -5.04
N LYS A 61 -15.80 -14.40 -5.00
CA LYS A 61 -16.97 -15.16 -4.52
C LYS A 61 -17.25 -14.89 -3.04
N HIS A 62 -16.19 -14.81 -2.24
CA HIS A 62 -16.29 -14.47 -0.82
C HIS A 62 -16.88 -13.06 -0.62
N GLU A 63 -16.39 -12.06 -1.35
CA GLU A 63 -16.93 -10.70 -1.32
C GLU A 63 -18.41 -10.65 -1.73
N ASN A 64 -18.76 -11.31 -2.84
CA ASN A 64 -20.16 -11.40 -3.29
C ASN A 64 -21.06 -12.06 -2.23
N LEU A 65 -20.57 -13.11 -1.57
CA LEU A 65 -21.31 -13.78 -0.51
C LEU A 65 -21.49 -12.87 0.71
N LEU A 66 -20.47 -12.11 1.12
CA LEU A 66 -20.61 -11.13 2.20
C LEU A 66 -21.63 -10.04 1.86
N ILE A 67 -21.67 -9.58 0.60
CA ILE A 67 -22.67 -8.60 0.15
C ILE A 67 -24.09 -9.18 0.21
N ALA A 68 -24.26 -10.42 -0.26
CA ALA A 68 -25.57 -11.10 -0.18
C ALA A 68 -26.00 -11.30 1.29
N TYR A 69 -25.06 -11.71 2.14
CA TYR A 69 -25.29 -11.87 3.57
C TYR A 69 -25.65 -10.54 4.26
N ARG A 70 -24.94 -9.44 3.96
CA ARG A 70 -25.29 -8.06 4.40
C ARG A 70 -26.75 -7.76 4.13
N LEU A 71 -27.15 -7.94 2.87
CA LEU A 71 -28.47 -7.59 2.39
C LEU A 71 -29.54 -8.43 3.09
N GLN A 72 -29.33 -9.74 3.17
CA GLN A 72 -30.23 -10.65 3.86
C GLN A 72 -30.38 -10.28 5.34
N ARG A 73 -29.26 -9.95 6.01
CA ARG A 73 -29.24 -9.56 7.41
C ARG A 73 -29.99 -8.26 7.68
N GLU A 74 -29.92 -7.31 6.75
CA GLU A 74 -30.67 -6.05 6.83
C GLU A 74 -32.16 -6.24 6.53
N GLN A 75 -32.50 -7.11 5.57
CA GLN A 75 -33.89 -7.50 5.30
C GLN A 75 -34.53 -8.18 6.52
N ILE A 76 -33.82 -9.07 7.21
CA ILE A 76 -34.33 -9.71 8.44
C ILE A 76 -34.52 -8.67 9.56
N ARG A 77 -33.61 -7.70 9.69
CA ARG A 77 -33.72 -6.63 10.69
C ARG A 77 -34.89 -5.69 10.42
N SER A 78 -35.17 -5.40 9.16
CA SER A 78 -36.27 -4.51 8.76
C SER A 78 -37.63 -5.18 8.79
N LEU A 79 -37.70 -6.49 8.46
CA LEU A 79 -38.95 -7.24 8.38
C LEU A 79 -39.30 -7.98 9.70
N GLY A 80 -38.30 -8.29 10.51
CA GLY A 80 -38.45 -9.06 11.75
C GLY A 80 -38.87 -8.20 12.94
N SER A 81 -39.84 -8.68 13.73
CA SER A 81 -40.08 -8.18 15.09
C SER A 81 -38.86 -8.45 15.96
N SER A 82 -38.63 -7.67 17.02
CA SER A 82 -37.39 -7.55 17.83
C SER A 82 -36.74 -8.84 18.40
N SER A 83 -37.26 -10.03 18.10
CA SER A 83 -36.77 -11.33 18.59
C SER A 83 -35.91 -12.13 17.60
N VAL A 84 -35.77 -11.71 16.34
CA VAL A 84 -35.05 -12.51 15.33
C VAL A 84 -33.55 -12.26 15.38
N ASP A 85 -32.78 -13.31 15.71
CA ASP A 85 -31.31 -13.28 15.61
C ASP A 85 -30.89 -13.15 14.14
N CYS A 86 -30.17 -12.08 13.86
CA CYS A 86 -29.66 -11.73 12.54
C CYS A 86 -28.33 -12.44 12.20
N GLY A 87 -27.86 -13.35 13.08
CA GLY A 87 -26.63 -14.10 12.91
C GLY A 87 -25.35 -13.27 13.13
N PRO A 88 -24.17 -13.93 13.07
CA PRO A 88 -22.88 -13.31 13.33
C PRO A 88 -22.60 -12.10 12.44
N ALA A 89 -21.81 -11.14 12.95
CA ALA A 89 -21.33 -10.02 12.15
C ALA A 89 -20.35 -10.51 11.06
N GLU A 90 -20.33 -9.85 9.91
CA GLU A 90 -19.47 -10.25 8.78
C GLU A 90 -17.99 -10.16 9.06
N LEU A 91 -17.60 -9.38 10.05
CA LEU A 91 -16.22 -9.26 10.51
C LEU A 91 -15.67 -10.62 10.95
N HIS A 92 -16.53 -11.56 11.34
CA HIS A 92 -16.16 -12.92 11.69
C HIS A 92 -15.79 -13.81 10.48
N PHE A 93 -16.08 -13.38 9.25
CA PHE A 93 -15.79 -14.15 8.04
C PHE A 93 -14.50 -13.70 7.32
N SER A 94 -13.58 -13.01 7.99
CA SER A 94 -12.34 -12.53 7.36
C SER A 94 -11.49 -13.65 6.77
N ILE A 95 -11.01 -13.48 5.53
CA ILE A 95 -10.00 -14.35 4.94
C ILE A 95 -8.68 -14.18 5.71
N THR A 96 -8.26 -15.21 6.45
CA THR A 96 -7.02 -15.21 7.24
C THR A 96 -5.76 -15.38 6.38
N ASP A 97 -5.93 -15.86 5.15
CA ASP A 97 -4.82 -16.20 4.27
C ASP A 97 -4.10 -14.95 3.75
N ALA A 98 -2.86 -14.74 4.18
CA ALA A 98 -2.06 -13.55 3.87
C ALA A 98 -1.80 -13.37 2.36
N GLU A 99 -1.77 -14.47 1.60
CA GLU A 99 -1.60 -14.46 0.13
C GLU A 99 -2.88 -14.03 -0.62
N LEU A 100 -4.05 -14.16 0.01
CA LEU A 100 -5.33 -13.77 -0.57
C LEU A 100 -5.70 -12.31 -0.26
N LEU A 101 -5.12 -11.73 0.80
CA LEU A 101 -5.35 -10.35 1.17
C LEU A 101 -4.54 -9.39 0.29
N THR A 102 -5.21 -8.61 -0.55
CA THR A 102 -4.61 -7.46 -1.23
C THR A 102 -4.23 -6.38 -0.20
N ASN A 103 -3.25 -5.54 -0.54
CA ASN A 103 -2.82 -4.43 0.34
C ASN A 103 -4.01 -3.56 0.78
N THR A 104 -4.95 -3.31 -0.15
CA THR A 104 -6.20 -2.59 0.09
C THR A 104 -7.08 -3.24 1.17
N THR A 105 -7.21 -4.57 1.17
CA THR A 105 -8.02 -5.29 2.16
C THR A 105 -7.37 -5.26 3.54
N ARG A 106 -6.03 -5.29 3.60
CA ARG A 106 -5.30 -5.14 4.87
C ARG A 106 -5.43 -3.75 5.45
N GLU A 107 -5.33 -2.73 4.61
CA GLU A 107 -5.56 -1.33 5.01
C GLU A 107 -7.01 -1.12 5.47
N LEU A 108 -8.00 -1.67 4.77
CA LEU A 108 -9.40 -1.62 5.21
C LEU A 108 -9.62 -2.29 6.57
N ASN A 109 -8.96 -3.43 6.83
CA ASN A 109 -9.07 -4.09 8.13
C ASN A 109 -8.42 -3.27 9.25
N ARG A 110 -7.23 -2.69 9.01
CA ARG A 110 -6.59 -1.76 9.97
C ARG A 110 -7.49 -0.56 10.26
N LEU A 111 -8.06 0.07 9.23
CA LEU A 111 -8.95 1.21 9.39
C LEU A 111 -10.24 0.85 10.16
N ARG A 112 -10.75 -0.38 10.00
CA ARG A 112 -11.90 -0.87 10.80
C ARG A 112 -11.54 -1.04 12.27
N GLU A 113 -10.37 -1.59 12.56
CA GLU A 113 -9.88 -1.73 13.94
C GLU A 113 -9.67 -0.35 14.59
N ASP A 114 -9.03 0.58 13.89
CA ASP A 114 -8.78 1.92 14.41
C ASP A 114 -10.08 2.71 14.58
N LYS A 115 -11.05 2.54 13.68
CA LYS A 115 -12.40 3.08 13.87
C LYS A 115 -13.04 2.54 15.15
N ALA A 116 -13.00 1.22 15.37
CA ALA A 116 -13.60 0.62 16.58
C ALA A 116 -12.91 1.11 17.87
N LYS A 117 -11.59 1.31 17.85
CA LYS A 117 -10.84 1.92 18.97
C LYS A 117 -11.27 3.36 19.23
N LEU A 118 -11.36 4.18 18.19
CA LEU A 118 -11.78 5.58 18.30
C LEU A 118 -13.24 5.69 18.80
N GLU A 119 -14.12 4.81 18.35
CA GLU A 119 -15.51 4.74 18.84
C GLU A 119 -15.57 4.39 20.34
N MET A 120 -14.75 3.44 20.82
CA MET A 120 -14.64 3.18 22.26
C MET A 120 -14.12 4.40 23.04
N GLN A 121 -13.07 5.05 22.55
CA GLN A 121 -12.51 6.24 23.20
C GLN A 121 -13.54 7.37 23.28
N LEU A 122 -14.34 7.58 22.24
CA LEU A 122 -15.43 8.56 22.25
C LEU A 122 -16.51 8.20 23.27
N GLN A 123 -16.91 6.94 23.35
CA GLN A 123 -17.88 6.49 24.36
C GLN A 123 -17.36 6.69 25.78
N ASP A 124 -16.08 6.42 26.02
CA ASP A 124 -15.49 6.60 27.34
C ASP A 124 -15.35 8.09 27.70
N LEU A 125 -14.93 8.93 26.75
CA LEU A 125 -14.95 10.38 26.95
C LEU A 125 -16.36 10.92 27.19
N GLN A 126 -17.37 10.41 26.48
CA GLN A 126 -18.77 10.77 26.73
C GLN A 126 -19.23 10.35 28.14
N LYS A 127 -18.82 9.17 28.64
CA LYS A 127 -19.10 8.75 30.02
C LYS A 127 -18.39 9.63 31.05
N VAL A 128 -17.13 9.99 30.80
CA VAL A 128 -16.37 10.89 31.69
C VAL A 128 -17.01 12.27 31.73
N VAL A 129 -17.39 12.82 30.59
CA VAL A 129 -18.11 14.09 30.50
C VAL A 129 -19.45 13.98 31.25
N ALA A 130 -20.27 12.97 30.95
CA ALA A 130 -21.54 12.75 31.65
C ALA A 130 -21.36 12.57 33.18
N GLY A 131 -20.33 11.85 33.61
CA GLY A 131 -19.95 11.70 35.02
C GLY A 131 -19.51 13.02 35.65
N CYS A 132 -18.77 13.86 34.92
CA CYS A 132 -18.38 15.20 35.36
C CYS A 132 -19.61 16.09 35.55
N TRP A 133 -20.56 16.09 34.60
CA TRP A 133 -21.82 16.82 34.71
C TRP A 133 -22.66 16.36 35.93
N LEU A 134 -22.65 15.06 36.23
CA LEU A 134 -23.34 14.50 37.41
C LEU A 134 -22.60 14.84 38.73
N SER A 135 -21.27 14.86 38.74
CA SER A 135 -20.48 15.26 39.92
C SER A 135 -20.47 16.77 40.18
N ALA A 136 -20.68 17.59 39.13
CA ALA A 136 -20.73 19.04 39.22
C ALA A 136 -22.02 19.57 39.86
N GLY A 137 -22.94 18.70 40.28
CA GLY A 137 -24.01 19.07 41.21
C GLY A 137 -24.78 20.32 40.79
N VAL A 138 -25.17 20.45 39.52
CA VAL A 138 -26.17 21.44 39.13
C VAL A 138 -27.50 20.93 39.65
N LYS A 139 -27.82 21.38 40.86
CA LYS A 139 -29.12 21.27 41.52
C LYS A 139 -30.11 22.05 40.66
N LEU A 140 -30.66 21.42 39.63
CA LEU A 140 -31.85 21.88 38.92
C LEU A 140 -33.05 21.70 39.86
N GLY A 141 -33.18 22.65 40.77
CA GLY A 141 -34.21 22.64 41.81
C GLY A 141 -34.37 24.01 42.43
N GLY A 142 -35.17 24.86 41.76
CA GLY A 142 -35.94 25.92 42.40
C GLY A 142 -35.24 27.26 42.61
N GLY A 143 -35.61 28.22 41.77
CA GLY A 143 -35.85 29.61 42.17
C GLY A 143 -34.64 30.52 42.40
N GLY A 144 -34.48 31.50 41.50
CA GLY A 144 -33.86 32.79 41.80
C GLY A 144 -32.37 32.92 41.49
N GLU A 145 -32.07 33.79 40.51
CA GLU A 145 -30.82 34.56 40.39
C GLU A 145 -29.50 33.78 40.22
N THR A 146 -29.17 33.38 38.99
CA THR A 146 -27.76 33.20 38.55
C THR A 146 -27.63 33.39 37.03
N LEU A 147 -27.71 34.63 36.53
CA LEU A 147 -27.59 34.93 35.09
C LEU A 147 -26.24 35.52 34.66
N THR A 148 -25.22 35.51 35.53
CA THR A 148 -23.95 36.23 35.23
C THR A 148 -22.73 35.33 34.99
N SER A 149 -22.65 34.12 35.56
CA SER A 149 -21.43 33.29 35.48
C SER A 149 -21.34 32.36 34.26
N ASP A 150 -22.46 31.84 33.75
CA ASP A 150 -22.44 30.86 32.65
C ASP A 150 -22.12 31.50 31.29
N ARG A 151 -22.42 32.80 31.15
CA ARG A 151 -22.13 33.60 29.96
C ARG A 151 -20.66 33.97 29.82
N GLN A 152 -19.93 34.12 30.93
CA GLN A 152 -18.51 34.51 30.94
C GLN A 152 -17.59 33.34 30.55
N LEU A 153 -17.87 32.12 31.02
CA LEU A 153 -17.11 30.91 30.67
C LEU A 153 -17.22 30.53 29.19
N GLY A 154 -18.39 30.72 28.58
CA GLY A 154 -18.58 30.52 27.15
C GLY A 154 -17.85 31.58 26.31
N GLU A 155 -17.86 32.84 26.73
CA GLU A 155 -17.22 33.94 26.02
C GLU A 155 -15.68 33.83 26.04
N GLU A 156 -15.10 33.45 27.18
CA GLU A 156 -13.67 33.15 27.33
C GLU A 156 -13.25 31.91 26.51
N GLY A 157 -14.04 30.84 26.51
CA GLY A 157 -13.78 29.65 25.69
C GLY A 157 -13.79 29.95 24.19
N TRP A 158 -14.77 30.74 23.72
CA TRP A 158 -14.81 31.20 22.33
C TRP A 158 -13.71 32.21 22.00
N ALA A 159 -13.26 33.01 22.97
CA ALA A 159 -12.12 33.90 22.80
C ALA A 159 -10.82 33.10 22.59
N GLU A 160 -10.61 32.01 23.33
CA GLU A 160 -9.45 31.13 23.16
C GLU A 160 -9.48 30.41 21.80
N VAL A 161 -10.63 29.89 21.36
CA VAL A 161 -10.75 29.28 20.03
C VAL A 161 -10.45 30.29 18.91
N ARG A 162 -10.98 31.53 19.00
CA ARG A 162 -10.66 32.60 18.05
C ARG A 162 -9.19 33.03 18.09
N LYS A 163 -8.55 32.92 19.26
CA LYS A 163 -7.11 33.17 19.40
C LYS A 163 -6.31 32.06 18.74
N GLN A 164 -6.61 30.80 19.00
CA GLN A 164 -5.97 29.65 18.35
C GLN A 164 -6.10 29.67 16.82
N LEU A 165 -7.27 30.02 16.30
CA LEU A 165 -7.48 30.18 14.85
C LEU A 165 -6.61 31.30 14.27
N ARG A 166 -6.49 32.44 14.98
CA ARG A 166 -5.62 33.55 14.55
C ARG A 166 -4.15 33.18 14.64
N ASP A 167 -3.74 32.50 15.70
CA ASP A 167 -2.36 32.04 15.87
C ASP A 167 -2.00 31.02 14.80
N PHE A 168 -2.86 30.02 14.54
CA PHE A 168 -2.65 29.04 13.45
C PHE A 168 -2.58 29.70 12.07
N ALA A 169 -3.49 30.65 11.79
CA ALA A 169 -3.47 31.38 10.52
C ALA A 169 -2.19 32.21 10.37
N ARG A 170 -1.73 32.85 11.45
CA ARG A 170 -0.48 33.63 11.46
C ARG A 170 0.74 32.73 11.27
N THR A 171 0.87 31.63 12.01
CA THR A 171 2.02 30.72 11.89
C THR A 171 2.08 30.10 10.50
N THR A 172 0.94 29.65 9.97
CA THR A 172 0.88 29.09 8.61
C THR A 172 1.27 30.14 7.56
N GLN A 173 0.85 31.39 7.74
CA GLN A 173 1.23 32.49 6.85
C GLN A 173 2.74 32.79 6.91
N GLU A 174 3.31 32.85 8.11
CA GLU A 174 4.74 33.07 8.33
C GLU A 174 5.58 31.96 7.67
N ASP A 175 5.18 30.69 7.84
CA ASP A 175 5.85 29.54 7.22
C ASP A 175 5.83 29.65 5.69
N LEU A 176 4.69 29.98 5.09
CA LEU A 176 4.55 30.16 3.64
C LEU A 176 5.36 31.34 3.11
N GLU A 177 5.41 32.45 3.83
CA GLU A 177 6.24 33.61 3.47
C GLU A 177 7.73 33.27 3.55
N GLN A 178 8.13 32.50 4.54
CA GLN A 178 9.50 32.00 4.68
C GLN A 178 9.86 31.06 3.51
N GLU A 179 9.03 30.07 3.19
CA GLU A 179 9.24 29.18 2.05
C GLU A 179 9.30 29.97 0.73
N ARG A 180 8.38 30.92 0.53
CA ARG A 180 8.38 31.79 -0.64
C ARG A 180 9.68 32.58 -0.74
N SER A 181 10.18 33.14 0.37
CA SER A 181 11.45 33.89 0.37
C SER A 181 12.64 32.99 -0.01
N GLN A 182 12.70 31.77 0.52
CA GLN A 182 13.76 30.81 0.21
C GLN A 182 13.74 30.38 -1.26
N LEU A 183 12.55 30.09 -1.79
CA LEU A 183 12.38 29.72 -3.19
C LEU A 183 12.77 30.87 -4.12
N LEU A 184 12.41 32.12 -3.79
CA LEU A 184 12.82 33.29 -4.56
C LEU A 184 14.35 33.46 -4.54
N THR A 185 15.01 33.34 -3.40
CA THR A 185 16.48 33.40 -3.33
C THR A 185 17.12 32.31 -4.18
N ARG A 186 16.60 31.08 -4.11
CA ARG A 186 17.11 29.95 -4.91
C ARG A 186 16.89 30.16 -6.41
N ALA A 187 15.73 30.69 -6.80
CA ALA A 187 15.44 31.02 -8.20
C ALA A 187 16.40 32.07 -8.74
N VAL A 188 16.63 33.17 -7.99
CA VAL A 188 17.59 34.22 -8.38
C VAL A 188 19.01 33.67 -8.51
N MET A 189 19.46 32.81 -7.59
CA MET A 189 20.77 32.17 -7.72
C MET A 189 20.86 31.28 -8.97
N ALA A 190 19.82 30.51 -9.29
CA ALA A 190 19.78 29.67 -10.48
C ALA A 190 19.76 30.50 -11.77
N GLU A 191 19.00 31.60 -11.80
CA GLU A 191 19.00 32.57 -12.92
C GLU A 191 20.40 33.19 -13.11
N GLY A 192 21.10 33.50 -12.02
CA GLY A 192 22.49 33.97 -12.06
C GLY A 192 23.42 32.93 -12.67
N GLN A 193 23.36 31.68 -12.20
CA GLN A 193 24.17 30.58 -12.74
C GLN A 193 23.91 30.33 -14.24
N VAL A 194 22.65 30.37 -14.67
CA VAL A 194 22.31 30.23 -16.09
C VAL A 194 22.88 31.41 -16.90
N SER A 195 22.80 32.63 -16.38
CA SER A 195 23.37 33.82 -17.03
C SER A 195 24.89 33.72 -17.17
N GLU A 196 25.59 33.27 -16.13
CA GLU A 196 27.04 33.02 -16.15
C GLU A 196 27.42 31.94 -17.18
N LEU A 197 26.67 30.84 -17.24
CA LEU A 197 26.90 29.78 -18.22
C LEU A 197 26.63 30.27 -19.65
N GLN A 198 25.59 31.08 -19.86
CA GLN A 198 25.30 31.69 -21.15
C GLN A 198 26.44 32.63 -21.57
N GLU A 199 26.92 33.48 -20.66
CA GLU A 199 28.05 34.37 -20.94
C GLU A 199 29.34 33.58 -21.26
N TYR A 200 29.57 32.45 -20.59
CA TYR A 200 30.68 31.56 -20.89
C TYR A 200 30.55 30.95 -22.30
N ILE A 201 29.35 30.49 -22.68
CA ILE A 201 29.06 29.99 -24.03
C ILE A 201 29.32 31.09 -25.07
N ASP A 202 28.79 32.29 -24.85
CA ASP A 202 28.95 33.42 -25.78
C ASP A 202 30.41 33.84 -25.94
N LYS A 203 31.19 33.83 -24.85
CA LYS A 203 32.63 34.20 -24.89
C LYS A 203 33.52 33.12 -25.50
N HIS A 204 33.22 31.84 -25.26
CA HIS A 204 34.18 30.76 -25.52
C HIS A 204 33.73 29.72 -26.56
N LEU A 205 32.42 29.58 -26.78
CA LEU A 205 31.83 28.51 -27.60
C LEU A 205 31.03 29.04 -28.80
N ALA A 206 30.57 30.29 -28.79
CA ALA A 206 29.96 30.94 -29.94
C ALA A 206 31.03 31.40 -30.93
N ARG A 207 31.51 30.47 -31.78
CA ARG A 207 32.14 30.78 -33.07
C ARG A 207 31.25 30.26 -34.19
#